data_AF-A0A7C9IHQ2-F1
#
_entry.id   AF-A0A7C9IHQ2-F1
#
_cell.length_a   1.000
_cell.length_b   1.000
_cell.length_c   1.000
_cell.angle_alpha   90.00
_cell.angle_beta   90.00
_cell.angle_gamma   90.00
#
_symmetry.space_group_name_H-M   'P 1'
#
loop_
_entity.id
_entity.type
_entity.pdbx_description
1 polymer ?
#
loop_
_entity_poly.entity_id
_entity_poly.type
_entity_poly.pdbx_seq_one_letter_code
_entity_poly.pdbx_strand_id
1 'polypeptide(L)'
;MAEDNYLRWGAIFDERMNIRRQVMDALGIDLPKSIDEETREAIRRSIINCLGCKHTRSCIGWLTLADATGGPPDFCPNKEVLEMLKSKSG
;
A
#
# COMPACT_ATOMS: atom_id res chain seq x y z
N MET A 1 -21.89 -4.96 20.72
CA MET A 1 -20.82 -5.99 20.67
C MET A 1 -20.39 -6.36 19.25
N ALA A 2 -21.29 -6.78 18.34
CA ALA A 2 -20.90 -7.03 16.94
C ALA A 2 -20.67 -5.71 16.16
N GLU A 3 -21.57 -4.75 16.33
CA GLU A 3 -21.54 -3.44 15.65
C GLU A 3 -20.27 -2.63 15.98
N ASP A 4 -19.86 -2.61 17.26
CA ASP A 4 -18.62 -1.96 17.71
C ASP A 4 -17.36 -2.56 17.06
N ASN A 5 -17.37 -3.88 16.83
CA ASN A 5 -16.26 -4.58 16.19
C ASN A 5 -16.18 -4.28 14.69
N TYR A 6 -17.32 -4.15 14.00
CA TYR A 6 -17.36 -3.76 12.58
C TYR A 6 -16.90 -2.31 12.39
N LEU A 7 -17.35 -1.38 13.23
CA LEU A 7 -16.92 0.02 13.20
C LEU A 7 -15.41 0.15 13.41
N ARG A 8 -14.87 -0.60 14.38
CA ARG A 8 -13.42 -0.62 14.64
C ARG A 8 -12.63 -1.22 13.49
N TRP A 9 -13.13 -2.30 12.87
CA TRP A 9 -12.46 -2.93 11.74
C TRP A 9 -12.48 -2.03 10.49
N GLY A 10 -13.60 -1.33 10.23
CA GLY A 10 -13.70 -0.34 9.17
C GLY A 10 -12.68 0.78 9.32
N ALA A 11 -12.56 1.35 10.52
CA ALA A 11 -11.57 2.41 10.79
C ALA A 11 -10.12 1.94 10.56
N ILE A 12 -9.78 0.71 10.98
CA ILE A 12 -8.45 0.13 10.73
C ILE A 12 -8.21 -0.06 9.23
N PHE A 13 -9.22 -0.55 8.51
CA PHE A 13 -9.13 -0.72 7.06
C PHE A 13 -8.88 0.61 6.36
N ASP A 14 -9.66 1.65 6.69
CA ASP A 14 -9.55 2.98 6.10
C ASP A 14 -8.19 3.62 6.37
N GLU A 15 -7.70 3.55 7.61
CA GLU A 15 -6.36 4.03 7.98
C GLU A 15 -5.28 3.33 7.13
N ARG A 16 -5.37 2.01 6.99
CA ARG A 16 -4.40 1.23 6.20
C ARG A 16 -4.45 1.54 4.73
N MET A 17 -5.65 1.68 4.16
CA MET A 17 -5.80 2.03 2.75
C MET A 17 -5.34 3.47 2.48
N ASN A 18 -5.47 4.38 3.44
CA ASN A 18 -4.92 5.72 3.35
C ASN A 18 -3.38 5.71 3.33
N ILE A 19 -2.73 4.99 4.25
CA ILE A 19 -1.26 4.84 4.27
C ILE A 19 -0.77 4.21 2.95
N ARG A 20 -1.44 3.16 2.47
CA ARG A 20 -1.10 2.51 1.20
C ARG A 20 -1.17 3.48 0.02
N ARG A 21 -2.19 4.33 -0.04
CA ARG A 21 -2.33 5.37 -1.07
C ARG A 21 -1.17 6.35 -1.03
N GLN A 22 -0.85 6.89 0.15
CA GLN A 22 0.28 7.79 0.34
C GLN A 22 1.62 7.18 -0.09
N VAL A 23 1.82 5.88 0.14
CA VAL A 23 3.01 5.17 -0.35
C VAL A 23 3.03 5.12 -1.88
N MET A 24 1.91 4.83 -2.52
CA MET A 24 1.83 4.84 -3.98
C MET A 24 2.08 6.24 -4.55
N ASP A 25 1.49 7.27 -3.94
CA ASP A 25 1.66 8.67 -4.34
C ASP A 25 3.13 9.10 -4.22
N ALA A 26 3.77 8.79 -3.08
CA ALA A 26 5.19 9.09 -2.85
C ALA A 26 6.13 8.37 -3.82
N LEU A 27 5.71 7.22 -4.37
CA LEU A 27 6.48 6.47 -5.37
C LEU A 27 6.20 6.90 -6.81
N GLY A 28 5.23 7.79 -7.02
CA GLY A 28 4.76 8.19 -8.35
C GLY A 28 4.00 7.07 -9.08
N ILE A 29 3.33 6.19 -8.34
CA ILE A 29 2.60 5.05 -8.93
C ILE A 29 1.19 5.52 -9.31
N ASP A 30 0.91 5.57 -10.61
CA ASP A 30 -0.45 5.74 -11.14
C ASP A 30 -0.94 4.43 -11.75
N LEU A 31 -2.12 3.97 -11.32
CA LEU A 31 -2.69 2.72 -11.82
C LEU A 31 -3.45 2.98 -13.12
N PRO A 32 -3.14 2.28 -14.22
CA PRO A 32 -3.85 2.47 -15.47
C PRO A 32 -5.32 2.03 -15.33
N LYS A 33 -6.20 2.65 -16.11
CA LYS A 33 -7.65 2.36 -16.11
C LYS A 33 -7.97 0.90 -16.41
N SER A 34 -7.09 0.23 -17.15
CA SER A 34 -7.18 -1.20 -17.46
C SER A 34 -5.89 -1.90 -17.05
N ILE A 35 -6.03 -2.97 -16.27
CA ILE A 35 -4.95 -3.88 -15.90
C ILE A 35 -5.34 -5.31 -16.26
N ASP A 36 -4.35 -6.11 -16.64
CA ASP A 36 -4.49 -7.55 -16.80
C ASP A 36 -4.84 -8.24 -15.47
N GLU A 37 -5.31 -9.49 -15.54
CA GLU A 37 -5.74 -10.24 -14.34
C GLU A 37 -4.57 -10.51 -13.38
N GLU A 38 -3.36 -10.69 -13.90
CA GLU A 38 -2.17 -10.95 -13.08
C GLU A 38 -1.84 -9.74 -12.19
N THR A 39 -1.83 -8.54 -12.78
CA THR A 39 -1.61 -7.27 -12.08
C THR A 39 -2.74 -7.01 -11.09
N ARG A 40 -3.98 -7.33 -11.45
CA ARG A 40 -5.13 -7.20 -10.56
C ARG A 40 -5.00 -8.09 -9.33
N GLU A 41 -4.59 -9.34 -9.53
CA GLU A 41 -4.37 -10.28 -8.45
C GLU A 41 -3.17 -9.88 -7.56
N ALA A 42 -2.09 -9.37 -8.16
CA ALA A 42 -0.97 -8.80 -7.42
C ALA A 42 -1.42 -7.62 -6.52
N ILE A 43 -2.29 -6.72 -7.03
CA ILE A 43 -2.86 -5.64 -6.25
C ILE A 43 -3.72 -6.18 -5.10
N ARG A 44 -4.59 -7.15 -5.34
CA ARG A 44 -5.43 -7.77 -4.27
C ARG A 44 -4.56 -8.38 -3.17
N ARG A 45 -3.56 -9.18 -3.52
CA ARG A 45 -2.60 -9.74 -2.55
C ARG A 45 -1.86 -8.64 -1.79
N SER A 46 -1.46 -7.56 -2.46
CA SER A 46 -0.80 -6.43 -1.79
C SER A 46 -1.67 -5.76 -0.73
N ILE A 47 -2.99 -5.67 -0.97
CA ILE A 47 -3.96 -5.11 -0.02
C ILE A 47 -4.02 -5.98 1.24
N ILE A 48 -4.13 -7.30 1.06
CA ILE A 48 -4.17 -8.27 2.18
C ILE A 48 -2.87 -8.19 3.00
N ASN A 49 -1.71 -8.19 2.33
CA ASN A 49 -0.41 -8.06 2.98
C ASN A 49 -0.27 -6.74 3.75
N CYS A 50 -0.75 -5.63 3.17
CA CYS A 50 -0.68 -4.32 3.80
C CYS A 50 -1.57 -4.24 5.05
N LEU A 51 -2.79 -4.79 4.96
CA LEU A 51 -3.73 -4.84 6.07
C LEU A 51 -3.19 -5.66 7.27
N GLY A 52 -2.47 -6.75 6.99
CA GLY A 52 -1.81 -7.59 8.00
C GLY A 52 -0.43 -7.11 8.45
N CYS A 53 0.11 -6.04 7.86
CA CYS A 53 1.50 -5.62 8.10
C CYS A 53 1.69 -5.02 9.51
N LYS A 54 2.73 -5.50 10.21
CA LYS A 54 3.10 -5.07 11.57
C LYS A 54 4.01 -3.83 11.61
N HIS A 55 4.46 -3.33 10.45
CA HIS A 55 5.43 -2.25 10.34
C HIS A 55 4.79 -0.86 10.09
N THR A 56 3.57 -0.60 10.59
CA THR A 56 2.85 0.68 10.37
C THR A 56 3.67 1.90 10.74
N ARG A 57 4.30 1.87 11.91
CA ARG A 57 5.10 3.00 12.42
C ARG A 57 6.30 3.27 11.53
N SER A 58 6.98 2.22 11.05
CA SER A 58 8.08 2.34 10.10
C SER A 58 7.60 2.87 8.74
N CYS A 59 6.42 2.45 8.30
CA CYS A 59 5.79 2.93 7.07
C CYS A 59 5.51 4.44 7.13
N ILE A 60 4.90 4.91 8.22
CA ILE A 60 4.64 6.34 8.44
C ILE A 60 5.96 7.12 8.54
N GLY A 61 6.95 6.60 9.26
CA GLY A 61 8.27 7.22 9.35
C GLY A 61 8.96 7.35 7.99
N TRP A 62 8.85 6.32 7.15
CA TRP A 62 9.34 6.38 5.77
C TRP A 62 8.60 7.45 4.94
N LEU A 63 7.27 7.53 5.03
CA LEU A 63 6.47 8.55 4.34
C LEU A 63 6.88 9.99 4.69
N THR A 64 7.26 10.25 5.95
CA THR A 64 7.75 11.59 6.35
C THR A 64 9.11 11.97 5.77
N LEU A 65 9.84 11.01 5.21
CA LEU A 65 11.19 11.16 4.65
C LEU A 65 11.27 10.85 3.14
N ALA A 66 10.13 10.50 2.52
CA ALA A 66 10.08 9.79 1.25
C ALA A 66 10.53 10.61 0.02
N ASP A 67 10.71 11.93 0.14
CA ASP A 67 11.28 12.78 -0.93
C ASP A 67 12.67 12.31 -1.41
N ALA A 68 13.34 11.39 -0.69
CA ALA A 68 14.74 11.02 -0.93
C ALA A 68 15.01 9.60 -1.47
N THR A 69 14.07 8.65 -1.49
CA THR A 69 14.46 7.21 -1.56
C THR A 69 14.36 6.52 -2.92
N GLY A 70 13.80 7.14 -3.97
CA GLY A 70 13.76 6.58 -5.34
C GLY A 70 12.92 5.30 -5.52
N GLY A 71 12.58 4.58 -4.46
CA GLY A 71 11.83 3.33 -4.46
C GLY A 71 11.22 2.98 -3.08
N PRO A 72 10.41 1.90 -3.02
CA PRO A 72 9.76 1.45 -1.79
C PRO A 72 10.79 1.00 -0.72
N PRO A 73 10.45 1.09 0.58
CA PRO A 73 11.39 0.72 1.63
C PRO A 73 11.60 -0.80 1.70
N ASP A 74 12.81 -1.22 2.08
CA ASP A 74 13.22 -2.63 2.15
C ASP A 74 12.37 -3.49 3.10
N PHE A 75 11.82 -2.89 4.16
CA PHE A 75 10.94 -3.61 5.09
C PHE A 75 9.53 -3.87 4.54
N CYS A 76 9.16 -3.26 3.41
CA CYS A 76 7.80 -3.37 2.88
C CYS A 76 7.56 -4.78 2.32
N PRO A 77 6.58 -5.54 2.84
CA PRO A 77 6.25 -6.86 2.28
C PRO A 77 5.67 -6.77 0.86
N ASN A 78 5.32 -5.57 0.39
CA ASN A 78 4.82 -5.30 -0.94
C ASN A 78 5.88 -4.64 -1.84
N LYS A 79 7.16 -4.62 -1.45
CA LYS A 79 8.24 -3.94 -2.19
C LYS A 79 8.23 -4.31 -3.68
N GLU A 80 8.28 -5.60 -3.98
CA GLU A 80 8.32 -6.10 -5.36
C GLU A 80 7.07 -5.71 -6.16
N VAL A 81 5.88 -5.77 -5.55
CA VAL A 81 4.63 -5.36 -6.20
C VAL A 81 4.63 -3.85 -6.47
N LEU A 82 5.13 -3.04 -5.53
CA LEU A 82 5.23 -1.60 -5.72
C LEU A 82 6.24 -1.23 -6.82
N GLU A 83 7.37 -1.92 -6.90
CA GLU A 83 8.35 -1.74 -7.98
C GLU A 83 7.78 -2.14 -9.35
N MET A 84 7.06 -3.27 -9.41
CA MET A 84 6.35 -3.71 -10.62
C MET A 84 5.28 -2.71 -11.05
N LEU A 85 4.49 -2.18 -10.10
CA LEU A 85 3.47 -1.17 -10.42
C LEU A 85 4.11 0.14 -10.88
N LYS A 86 5.23 0.54 -10.25
CA LYS A 86 5.99 1.72 -10.65
C LYS A 86 6.54 1.60 -12.08
N SER A 87 7.05 0.43 -12.47
CA SER A 87 7.53 0.22 -13.85
C SER A 87 6.43 0.21 -14.91
N LYS A 88 5.17 0.01 -14.48
CA LYS A 88 3.97 0.12 -15.32
C LYS A 88 3.30 1.50 -15.25
N SER A 89 3.75 2.37 -14.36
CA SER A 89 3.26 3.74 -14.23
C SER A 89 3.92 4.59 -15.32
N GLY A 90 3.10 5.32 -16.09
CA GLY A 90 3.54 6.17 -17.20
C GLY A 90 3.76 7.60 -16.77
#